data_AF-A0A6N2LPD7-F1
#
_entry.id   AF-A0A6N2LPD7-F1
#
_cell.length_a   1.000
_cell.length_b   1.000
_cell.length_c   1.000
_cell.angle_alpha   90.00
_cell.angle_beta   90.00
_cell.angle_gamma   90.00
#
_symmetry.space_group_name_H-M   'P 1'
#
loop_
_entity.id
_entity.type
_entity.pdbx_description
1 polymer ?
#
loop_
_entity_poly.entity_id
_entity_poly.type
_entity_poly.pdbx_seq_one_letter_code
_entity_poly.pdbx_strand_id
1 'polypeptide(L)'
;MKTGQNLKNPAVFLLGLMMACFCRQVVIDLHKETSEAFSQFEISSPQAKGRLHRDITLILVCIRSLPSGSSSEFDTLNRGQLDEFFQQRFGSEAG
;
A
#
# COMPACT_ATOMS: atom_id res chain seq x y z
N MET A 1 21.94 -23.24 17.34
CA MET A 1 21.15 -21.99 17.32
C MET A 1 22.12 -20.81 17.20
N LYS A 2 22.36 -20.30 16.00
CA LYS A 2 23.20 -19.11 15.75
C LYS A 2 22.28 -17.98 15.30
N THR A 3 21.72 -17.24 16.25
CA THR A 3 21.06 -15.95 16.00
C THR A 3 22.00 -14.84 16.45
N GLY A 4 23.08 -14.66 15.67
CA GLY A 4 23.99 -13.54 15.79
C GLY A 4 23.96 -12.74 14.49
N GLN A 5 22.85 -12.06 14.20
CA GLN A 5 22.80 -11.14 13.08
C GLN A 5 23.39 -9.80 13.51
N ASN A 6 24.66 -9.65 13.14
CA ASN A 6 25.34 -8.43 12.70
C ASN A 6 24.53 -7.11 12.75
N LEU A 7 24.55 -6.40 13.87
CA LEU A 7 24.32 -4.96 13.94
C LEU A 7 25.57 -4.31 14.57
N LYS A 8 26.69 -4.30 13.84
CA LYS A 8 27.92 -3.67 14.33
C LYS A 8 27.98 -2.15 14.05
N ASN A 9 27.06 -1.61 13.26
CA ASN A 9 27.06 -0.20 12.91
C ASN A 9 25.73 0.49 13.29
N PRO A 10 25.71 1.32 14.34
CA PRO A 10 24.49 2.01 14.77
C PRO A 10 23.92 2.95 13.69
N ALA A 11 24.76 3.48 12.79
CA ALA A 11 24.30 4.33 11.69
C ALA A 11 23.52 3.53 10.63
N VAL A 12 23.93 2.29 10.33
CA VAL A 12 23.20 1.41 9.38
C VAL A 12 21.85 1.01 9.95
N PHE A 13 21.77 0.76 11.26
CA PHE A 13 20.51 0.50 11.93
C PHE A 13 19.57 1.71 11.88
N LEU A 14 20.09 2.89 12.19
CA LEU A 14 19.31 4.13 12.14
C LEU A 14 18.81 4.43 10.72
N LEU A 15 19.64 4.20 9.70
CA LEU A 15 19.24 4.32 8.29
C LEU A 15 18.11 3.36 7.93
N GLY A 16 18.18 2.10 8.39
CA GLY A 16 17.12 1.12 8.20
C GLY A 16 15.78 1.54 8.83
N LEU A 17 15.82 2.09 10.06
CA LEU A 17 14.64 2.61 10.73
C LEU A 17 14.05 3.84 10.04
N MET A 18 14.90 4.78 9.59
CA MET A 18 14.45 5.96 8.84
C MET A 18 13.79 5.58 7.52
N MET A 19 14.36 4.60 6.80
CA MET A 19 13.80 4.10 5.55
C MET A 19 12.41 3.49 5.78
N ALA A 20 12.23 2.68 6.83
CA ALA A 20 10.94 2.11 7.17
C ALA A 20 9.88 3.18 7.50
N CYS A 21 10.26 4.22 8.27
CA CYS A 21 9.38 5.36 8.56
C CYS A 21 8.97 6.10 7.28
N PHE A 22 9.91 6.34 6.37
CA PHE A 22 9.62 6.99 5.10
C PHE A 22 8.67 6.16 4.24
N CYS A 23 8.92 4.86 4.10
CA CYS A 23 8.05 3.98 3.34
C CYS A 23 6.63 3.91 3.92
N ARG A 24 6.50 3.90 5.26
CA ARG A 24 5.19 3.98 5.91
C ARG A 24 4.46 5.29 5.58
N GLN A 25 5.16 6.42 5.60
CA GLN A 25 4.57 7.71 5.23
C GLN A 25 4.11 7.72 3.76
N VAL A 26 4.97 7.24 2.85
CA VAL A 26 4.65 7.13 1.42
C VAL A 26 3.43 6.24 1.18
N VAL A 27 3.27 5.14 1.92
CA VAL A 27 2.08 4.28 1.86
C VAL A 27 0.81 5.05 2.22
N ILE A 28 0.85 5.81 3.33
CA ILE A 28 -0.29 6.62 3.77
C ILE A 28 -0.67 7.65 2.70
N ASP A 29 0.32 8.39 2.19
CA ASP A 29 0.09 9.42 1.18
C ASP A 29 -0.42 8.81 -0.14
N LEU A 30 0.13 7.65 -0.55
CA LEU A 30 -0.30 6.97 -1.76
C LEU A 30 -1.75 6.49 -1.66
N HIS A 31 -2.19 5.95 -0.51
CA HIS A 31 -3.60 5.63 -0.30
C HIS A 31 -4.49 6.86 -0.44
N LYS A 32 -4.11 7.96 0.22
CA LYS A 32 -4.88 9.20 0.23
C LYS A 32 -4.99 9.80 -1.17
N GLU A 33 -3.87 10.15 -1.80
CA GLU A 33 -3.84 10.85 -3.09
C GLU A 33 -4.49 10.01 -4.20
N THR A 34 -4.28 8.69 -4.20
CA THR A 34 -4.87 7.81 -5.21
C THR A 34 -6.39 7.72 -5.06
N SER A 35 -6.89 7.57 -3.83
CA SER A 35 -8.34 7.49 -3.59
C SER A 35 -9.04 8.82 -3.86
N GLU A 36 -8.42 9.95 -3.49
CA GLU A 36 -8.92 11.29 -3.80
C GLU A 36 -8.96 11.53 -5.31
N ALA A 37 -7.87 11.23 -6.02
CA ALA A 37 -7.82 11.35 -7.47
C ALA A 37 -8.94 10.52 -8.14
N PHE A 38 -9.10 9.25 -7.78
CA PHE A 38 -10.12 8.40 -8.40
C PHE A 38 -11.56 8.74 -7.96
N SER A 39 -11.75 9.37 -6.81
CA SER A 39 -13.08 9.84 -6.38
C SER A 39 -13.67 10.86 -7.35
N GLN A 40 -12.81 11.67 -7.99
CA GLN A 40 -13.20 12.71 -8.94
C GLN A 40 -13.55 12.15 -10.33
N PHE A 41 -13.19 10.90 -10.62
CA PHE A 41 -13.48 10.29 -11.92
C PHE A 41 -14.94 9.84 -11.97
N GLU A 42 -15.76 10.51 -12.78
CA GLU A 42 -17.11 10.05 -13.09
C GLU A 42 -17.05 9.02 -14.24
N ILE A 43 -17.04 7.73 -13.87
CA ILE A 43 -16.95 6.64 -14.84
C ILE A 43 -18.33 6.04 -15.07
N SER A 44 -18.90 6.38 -16.22
CA SER A 44 -20.23 5.94 -16.64
C SER A 44 -20.21 4.73 -17.59
N SER A 45 -19.06 4.39 -18.19
CA SER A 45 -18.91 3.23 -19.08
C SER A 45 -18.42 1.97 -18.33
N PRO A 46 -19.06 0.79 -18.52
CA PRO A 46 -18.62 -0.49 -17.94
C PRO A 46 -17.17 -0.85 -18.29
N GLN A 47 -16.74 -0.54 -19.51
CA GLN A 47 -15.38 -0.85 -19.97
C GLN A 47 -14.33 -0.01 -19.22
N ALA A 48 -14.63 1.27 -18.99
CA ALA A 48 -13.77 2.15 -18.22
C ALA A 48 -13.77 1.75 -16.74
N LYS A 49 -14.91 1.30 -16.19
CA LYS A 49 -15.00 0.77 -14.82
C LYS A 49 -14.12 -0.47 -14.66
N GLY A 50 -14.13 -1.38 -15.64
CA GLY A 50 -13.28 -2.58 -15.65
C GLY A 50 -11.79 -2.27 -15.74
N ARG A 51 -11.39 -1.24 -16.51
CA ARG A 51 -9.99 -0.77 -16.53
C ARG A 51 -9.58 -0.18 -15.18
N LEU A 52 -10.39 0.73 -14.63
CA LEU A 52 -10.10 1.35 -13.34
C LEU A 52 -9.97 0.31 -12.22
N HIS A 53 -10.84 -0.71 -12.19
CA HIS A 53 -10.75 -1.79 -11.21
C HIS A 53 -9.39 -2.50 -11.27
N ARG A 54 -8.91 -2.84 -12.48
CA ARG A 54 -7.61 -3.49 -12.67
C ARG A 54 -6.46 -2.57 -12.26
N ASP A 55 -6.52 -1.30 -12.62
CA ASP A 55 -5.48 -0.33 -12.31
C ASP A 55 -5.34 -0.13 -10.79
N ILE A 56 -6.47 0.03 -10.07
CA ILE A 56 -6.45 0.14 -8.59
C ILE A 56 -5.95 -1.17 -7.96
N THR A 57 -6.33 -2.33 -8.49
CA THR A 57 -5.85 -3.62 -7.99
C THR A 57 -4.33 -3.70 -8.08
N LEU A 58 -3.75 -3.30 -9.22
CA LEU A 58 -2.29 -3.27 -9.41
C LEU A 58 -1.62 -2.28 -8.44
N ILE A 59 -2.19 -1.09 -8.26
CA ILE A 59 -1.66 -0.10 -7.30
C ILE A 59 -1.67 -0.66 -5.88
N LEU A 60 -2.75 -1.32 -5.44
CA LEU A 60 -2.83 -1.95 -4.12
C LEU A 60 -1.79 -3.06 -3.95
N VAL A 61 -1.52 -3.87 -4.97
CA VAL A 61 -0.44 -4.87 -4.95
C VAL A 61 0.93 -4.20 -4.78
N CYS A 62 1.17 -3.10 -5.49
CA CYS A 62 2.40 -2.32 -5.35
C CYS A 62 2.55 -1.74 -3.94
N ILE A 63 1.48 -1.16 -3.38
CA ILE A 63 1.47 -0.62 -2.01
C ILE A 63 1.79 -1.72 -0.99
N ARG A 64 1.17 -2.89 -1.10
CA ARG A 64 1.42 -4.03 -0.19
C ARG A 64 2.84 -4.56 -0.26
N SER A 65 3.51 -4.36 -1.40
CA SER A 65 4.91 -4.74 -1.62
C SER A 65 5.91 -3.74 -1.01
N LEU A 66 5.46 -2.58 -0.53
CA LEU A 66 6.34 -1.58 0.06
C LEU A 66 6.80 -1.98 1.47
N PRO A 67 8.07 -1.72 1.81
CA PRO A 67 8.61 -2.08 3.11
C PRO A 67 8.16 -1.09 4.20
N SER A 68 7.03 -1.36 4.85
CA SER A 68 6.46 -0.51 5.93
C SER A 68 6.56 -1.07 7.37
N GLY A 69 7.08 -2.28 7.58
CA GLY A 69 7.15 -2.94 8.89
C GLY A 69 7.95 -4.24 8.90
N SER A 70 7.68 -5.12 9.87
CA SER A 70 8.24 -6.48 9.88
C SER A 70 7.45 -7.42 8.95
N SER A 71 8.01 -8.57 8.56
CA SER A 71 7.43 -9.47 7.54
C SER A 71 6.00 -9.94 7.79
N SER A 72 5.55 -9.96 9.05
CA SER A 72 4.19 -10.34 9.44
C SER A 72 3.22 -9.15 9.46
N GLU A 73 3.71 -7.92 9.47
CA GLU A 73 2.92 -6.70 9.67
C GLU A 73 2.68 -5.93 8.37
N PHE A 74 3.44 -6.21 7.29
CA PHE A 74 3.30 -5.49 6.01
C PHE A 74 1.86 -5.50 5.48
N ASP A 75 1.19 -6.67 5.47
CA ASP A 75 -0.17 -6.80 4.92
C ASP A 75 -1.24 -6.06 5.74
N THR A 76 -0.96 -5.76 7.01
CA THR A 76 -1.87 -5.03 7.89
C THR A 76 -1.55 -3.54 7.91
N LEU A 77 -0.28 -3.17 7.88
CA LEU A 77 0.19 -1.77 7.86
C LEU A 77 0.00 -1.10 6.50
N ASN A 78 -0.02 -1.87 5.41
CA ASN A 78 -0.21 -1.37 4.05
C ASN A 78 -1.67 -1.37 3.58
N ARG A 79 -2.63 -1.42 4.52
CA ARG A 79 -4.05 -1.18 4.26
C ARG A 79 -4.40 0.26 4.59
N GLY A 80 -5.30 0.85 3.80
CA GLY A 80 -5.72 2.22 4.06
C GLY A 80 -6.92 2.66 3.23
N GLN A 81 -7.06 3.97 3.10
CA GLN A 81 -8.22 4.62 2.48
C GLN A 81 -8.52 4.12 1.05
N LEU A 82 -7.49 3.73 0.28
CA LEU A 82 -7.70 3.17 -1.06
C LEU A 82 -8.37 1.78 -1.03
N ASP A 83 -8.09 0.95 -0.02
CA ASP A 83 -8.77 -0.35 0.14
C ASP A 83 -10.26 -0.15 0.43
N GLU A 84 -10.58 0.78 1.34
CA GLU A 84 -11.96 1.14 1.67
C GLU A 84 -12.70 1.71 0.46
N PHE A 85 -12.07 2.65 -0.25
CA PHE A 85 -12.60 3.21 -1.49
C PHE A 85 -12.86 2.12 -2.53
N PHE A 86 -11.91 1.21 -2.73
CA PHE A 86 -12.03 0.11 -3.68
C PHE A 86 -13.21 -0.79 -3.33
N GLN A 87 -13.33 -1.19 -2.05
CA GLN A 87 -14.44 -2.00 -1.58
C GLN A 87 -15.80 -1.30 -1.70
N GLN A 88 -15.89 -0.01 -1.38
CA GLN A 88 -17.12 0.77 -1.52
C GLN A 88 -17.55 0.92 -2.99
N ARG A 89 -16.58 1.13 -3.89
CA ARG A 89 -16.87 1.46 -5.29
C ARG A 89 -17.11 0.23 -6.18
N PHE A 90 -16.50 -0.91 -5.85
CA PHE A 90 -16.59 -2.13 -6.64
C PHE A 90 -17.27 -3.29 -5.91
N GLY A 91 -17.53 -3.15 -4.61
CA GLY A 91 -18.16 -4.18 -3.78
C GLY A 91 -17.18 -5.30 -3.39
N SER A 92 -17.71 -6.31 -2.70
CA SER A 92 -17.00 -7.57 -2.44
C SER A 92 -17.12 -8.55 -3.62
N GLU A 93 -17.59 -8.10 -4.79
CA GLU A 93 -17.82 -8.96 -5.96
C GLU A 93 -16.52 -9.23 -6.72
N ALA A 94 -15.61 -9.91 -6.03
CA ALA A 94 -14.67 -10.85 -6.61
C ALA A 94 -14.91 -12.19 -5.90
N GLY A 95 -16.00 -12.85 -6.31
CA GLY A 95 -16.11 -14.31 -6.20
C GLY A 95 -15.23 -14.97 -7.23
#